data_AF-A0AA88W4C9-F1
#
_entry.id   AF-A0AA88W4C9-F1
#
_cell.length_a   1.000
_cell.length_b   1.000
_cell.length_c   1.000
_cell.angle_alpha   90.00
_cell.angle_beta   90.00
_cell.angle_gamma   90.00
#
_symmetry.space_group_name_H-M   'P 1'
#
loop_
_entity.id
_entity.type
_entity.pdbx_description
1 polymer ?
#
loop_
_entity_poly.entity_id
_entity_poly.type
_entity_poly.pdbx_seq_one_letter_code
_entity_poly.pdbx_strand_id
1 'polypeptide(L)'
;MTIGGNSLTARLLVLVVVTILHRVSLNSVSASCEFSIVDHNKLYNYSLASPSSKFPHGVLSEDGFYKVAGNGTVLWFQLCDGMIFNHDRPTCLDCTDCGGPSRCGMGCSALVTNSIGGYHVCRTVGFATSMSINLIDTRRPHMGVVVVMSNRSPMYNCSVSVSVLCDLVGVQGPQTLEKVGICGYATQLSHPSGCARIVSAHGNGWGWFGGIMTLYGFHF
;
A
#
# COMPACT_ATOMS: atom_id res chain seq x y z
N MET A 1 15.11 -25.79 52.43
CA MET A 1 14.31 -26.35 51.31
C MET A 1 13.57 -25.21 50.65
N THR A 2 14.24 -24.53 49.74
CA THR A 2 13.68 -23.64 48.72
C THR A 2 14.01 -24.35 47.40
N ILE A 3 13.17 -24.43 46.38
CA ILE A 3 12.68 -23.35 45.51
C ILE A 3 11.54 -23.98 44.70
N GLY A 4 10.33 -23.44 44.79
CA GLY A 4 9.16 -23.91 44.04
C GLY A 4 8.33 -22.73 43.55
N GLY A 5 8.94 -21.82 42.79
CA GLY A 5 8.29 -20.58 42.35
C GLY A 5 8.62 -20.10 40.93
N ASN A 6 9.51 -20.78 40.20
CA ASN A 6 10.04 -20.24 38.94
C ASN A 6 9.27 -20.65 37.67
N SER A 7 8.37 -21.63 37.76
CA SER A 7 7.72 -22.22 36.56
C SER A 7 6.49 -21.42 36.08
N LEU A 8 5.70 -20.87 37.00
CA LEU A 8 4.47 -20.13 36.67
C LEU A 8 4.76 -18.72 36.15
N THR A 9 5.76 -18.04 36.72
CA THR A 9 6.21 -16.70 36.28
C THR A 9 6.82 -16.73 34.89
N ALA A 10 7.61 -17.77 34.56
CA ALA A 10 8.17 -17.96 33.23
C ALA A 10 7.09 -18.20 32.16
N ARG A 11 6.06 -19.01 32.46
CA ARG A 11 4.94 -19.25 31.54
C ARG A 11 4.11 -17.99 31.29
N LEU A 12 3.88 -17.18 32.31
CA LEU A 12 3.15 -15.92 32.18
C LEU A 12 3.92 -14.91 31.31
N LEU A 13 5.24 -14.82 31.50
CA LEU A 13 6.12 -13.97 30.68
C LEU A 13 6.12 -14.40 29.20
N VAL A 14 6.17 -15.71 28.92
CA VAL A 14 6.09 -16.23 27.55
C VAL A 14 4.76 -15.87 26.88
N LEU A 15 3.64 -15.98 27.58
CA LEU A 15 2.32 -15.60 27.04
C LEU A 15 2.22 -14.08 26.77
N VAL A 16 2.81 -13.26 27.62
CA VAL A 16 2.85 -11.79 27.41
C VAL A 16 3.72 -11.45 26.20
N VAL A 17 4.89 -12.08 26.05
CA VAL A 17 5.76 -11.87 24.88
C VAL A 17 5.10 -12.35 23.60
N VAL A 18 4.42 -13.50 23.61
CA VAL A 18 3.69 -14.03 22.44
C VAL A 18 2.53 -13.11 22.05
N THR A 19 1.80 -12.55 23.02
CA THR A 19 0.70 -11.61 22.73
C THR A 19 1.19 -10.26 22.24
N ILE A 20 2.33 -9.76 22.73
CA ILE A 20 3.00 -8.56 22.21
C ILE A 20 3.50 -8.82 20.78
N LEU A 21 4.16 -9.95 20.52
CA LEU A 21 4.60 -10.34 19.17
C LEU A 21 3.43 -10.51 18.21
N HIS A 22 2.30 -11.07 18.66
CA HIS A 22 1.07 -11.14 17.85
C HIS A 22 0.47 -9.75 17.59
N ARG A 23 0.49 -8.83 18.56
CA ARG A 23 0.05 -7.43 18.37
C ARG A 23 0.94 -6.68 17.38
N VAL A 24 2.25 -6.89 17.44
CA VAL A 24 3.22 -6.30 16.49
C VAL A 24 3.07 -6.93 15.10
N SER A 25 2.75 -8.22 15.01
CA SER A 25 2.49 -8.91 13.74
C SER A 25 1.15 -8.54 13.11
N LEU A 26 0.13 -8.20 13.91
CA LEU A 26 -1.17 -7.69 13.42
C LEU A 26 -1.08 -6.26 12.86
N ASN A 27 -0.05 -5.50 13.25
CA ASN A 27 0.30 -4.20 12.67
C ASN A 27 1.41 -4.32 11.63
N SER A 28 1.59 -5.49 11.02
CA SER A 28 2.39 -5.59 9.81
C SER A 28 1.69 -4.76 8.74
N VAL A 29 2.12 -3.49 8.62
CA VAL A 29 1.95 -2.71 7.40
C VAL A 29 2.62 -3.57 6.35
N SER A 30 1.79 -4.24 5.56
CA SER A 30 2.26 -5.08 4.47
C SER A 30 3.28 -4.27 3.66
N ALA A 31 4.32 -4.92 3.17
CA ALA A 31 5.18 -4.38 2.11
C ALA A 31 4.39 -4.13 0.79
N SER A 32 3.06 -3.97 0.86
CA SER A 32 2.08 -3.80 -0.21
C SER A 32 2.24 -2.49 -0.97
N CYS A 33 3.09 -1.57 -0.48
CA CYS A 33 3.38 -0.29 -1.13
C CYS A 33 4.84 -0.04 -1.49
N GLU A 34 5.62 -1.11 -1.55
CA GLU A 34 6.95 -1.13 -2.15
C GLU A 34 6.89 -1.94 -3.44
N PHE A 35 7.50 -1.42 -4.50
CA PHE A 35 7.63 -2.14 -5.77
C PHE A 35 9.01 -1.85 -6.36
N SER A 36 9.68 -2.87 -6.89
CA SER A 36 10.97 -2.69 -7.53
C SER A 36 11.12 -3.55 -8.77
N ILE A 37 11.86 -3.03 -9.74
CA ILE A 37 12.14 -3.72 -11.00
C ILE A 37 13.48 -3.28 -11.56
N VAL A 38 14.21 -4.24 -12.13
CA VAL A 38 15.45 -3.98 -12.87
C VAL A 38 15.12 -3.84 -14.34
N ASP A 39 15.53 -2.73 -14.94
CA ASP A 39 15.40 -2.45 -16.36
C ASP A 39 16.68 -1.77 -16.86
N HIS A 40 17.26 -2.25 -17.97
CA HIS A 40 18.50 -1.73 -18.56
C HIS A 40 19.65 -1.46 -17.55
N ASN A 41 19.92 -2.42 -16.66
CA ASN A 41 20.95 -2.34 -15.59
C ASN A 41 20.72 -1.19 -14.59
N LYS A 42 19.49 -0.70 -14.47
CA LYS A 42 19.04 0.26 -13.47
C LYS A 42 17.95 -0.39 -12.62
N LEU A 43 18.03 -0.23 -11.31
CA LEU A 43 17.00 -0.63 -10.38
C LEU A 43 16.08 0.56 -10.14
N TYR A 44 14.80 0.38 -10.46
CA TYR A 44 13.73 1.33 -10.21
C TYR A 44 13.00 0.90 -8.95
N ASN A 45 13.08 1.72 -7.89
CA ASN A 45 12.42 1.46 -6.62
C ASN A 45 11.29 2.48 -6.39
N TYR A 46 10.07 1.98 -6.22
CA TYR A 46 8.88 2.76 -5.91
C TYR A 46 8.50 2.49 -4.46
N SER A 47 8.38 3.56 -3.70
CA SER A 47 7.94 3.51 -2.31
C SER A 47 6.78 4.48 -2.17
N LEU A 48 5.57 3.95 -2.33
CA LEU A 48 4.37 4.76 -2.44
C LEU A 48 4.01 5.39 -1.09
N ALA A 49 4.20 4.67 0.01
CA ALA A 49 3.87 5.10 1.36
C ALA A 49 5.04 5.74 2.12
N SER A 50 6.23 5.86 1.51
CA SER A 50 7.37 6.46 2.21
C SER A 50 7.14 7.93 2.51
N PRO A 51 7.46 8.38 3.73
CA PRO A 51 7.39 9.78 4.10
C PRO A 51 8.41 10.60 3.30
N SER A 52 8.01 11.82 2.93
CA SER A 52 8.88 12.86 2.40
C SER A 52 8.64 14.17 3.15
N SER A 53 9.52 15.16 2.97
CA SER A 53 9.40 16.44 3.68
C SER A 53 8.11 17.21 3.39
N LYS A 54 7.53 17.03 2.20
CA LYS A 54 6.24 17.65 1.81
C LYS A 54 5.04 16.72 1.95
N PHE A 55 5.26 15.41 1.94
CA PHE A 55 4.22 14.37 1.97
C PHE A 55 4.58 13.33 3.03
N PRO A 56 4.23 13.57 4.31
CA PRO A 56 4.63 12.71 5.43
C PRO A 56 3.97 11.32 5.36
N HIS A 57 2.89 11.18 4.59
CA HIS A 57 2.19 9.92 4.38
C HIS A 57 2.36 9.37 2.96
N GLY A 58 3.33 9.89 2.20
CA GLY A 58 3.52 9.48 0.81
C GLY A 58 2.25 9.69 -0.01
N VAL A 59 1.80 8.66 -0.72
CA VAL A 59 0.58 8.66 -1.55
C VAL A 59 -0.71 8.35 -0.77
N LEU A 60 -0.65 8.16 0.55
CA LEU A 60 -1.88 7.99 1.31
C LEU A 60 -2.63 9.32 1.34
N SER A 61 -3.96 9.26 1.18
CA SER A 61 -4.78 10.45 1.36
C SER A 61 -4.73 10.94 2.81
N GLU A 62 -4.52 12.25 2.99
CA GLU A 62 -4.52 12.94 4.30
C GLU A 62 -5.88 12.81 5.02
N ASP A 63 -6.98 12.75 4.26
CA ASP A 63 -8.33 12.58 4.80
C ASP A 63 -8.67 11.12 5.12
N GLY A 64 -7.76 10.20 4.81
CA GLY A 64 -7.94 8.74 4.98
C GLY A 64 -8.58 8.03 3.79
N PHE A 65 -9.00 8.77 2.75
CA PHE A 65 -9.51 8.24 1.49
C PHE A 65 -9.38 9.26 0.35
N TYR A 66 -9.29 8.75 -0.87
CA TYR A 66 -9.55 9.47 -2.11
C TYR A 66 -10.99 9.24 -2.56
N LYS A 67 -11.52 10.22 -3.29
CA LYS A 67 -12.88 10.18 -3.82
C LYS A 67 -12.90 10.71 -5.25
N VAL A 68 -13.56 10.00 -6.15
CA VAL A 68 -13.81 10.46 -7.52
C VAL A 68 -15.21 10.03 -7.96
N ALA A 69 -15.90 10.93 -8.67
CA ALA A 69 -17.25 10.69 -9.15
C ALA A 69 -17.30 10.74 -10.68
N GLY A 70 -18.13 9.88 -11.28
CA GLY A 70 -18.36 9.84 -12.72
C GLY A 70 -19.58 9.00 -13.05
N ASN A 71 -20.41 9.47 -13.97
CA ASN A 71 -21.58 8.73 -14.49
C ASN A 71 -22.51 8.18 -13.39
N GLY A 72 -22.84 8.98 -12.37
CA GLY A 72 -23.72 8.57 -11.25
C GLY A 72 -23.10 7.56 -10.28
N THR A 73 -21.81 7.28 -10.44
CA THR A 73 -21.00 6.40 -9.60
C THR A 73 -19.98 7.22 -8.84
N VAL A 74 -19.72 6.86 -7.58
CA VAL A 74 -18.64 7.43 -6.77
C VAL A 74 -17.71 6.30 -6.33
N LEU A 75 -16.43 6.43 -6.64
CA LEU A 75 -15.38 5.54 -6.17
C LEU A 75 -14.68 6.20 -4.99
N TRP A 76 -14.64 5.46 -3.88
CA TRP A 76 -13.88 5.78 -2.68
C TRP A 76 -12.74 4.77 -2.58
N PHE A 77 -11.52 5.22 -2.34
CA PHE A 77 -10.40 4.31 -2.22
C PHE A 77 -9.27 4.87 -1.36
N GLN A 78 -8.43 4.00 -0.82
CA GLN A 78 -7.17 4.34 -0.19
C GLN A 78 -6.08 3.45 -0.78
N LEU A 79 -4.93 4.05 -1.08
CA LEU A 79 -3.75 3.30 -1.51
C LEU A 79 -2.95 2.89 -0.27
N CYS A 80 -2.24 1.78 -0.34
CA CYS A 80 -1.37 1.25 0.72
C CYS A 80 -2.05 0.80 2.02
N ASP A 81 -3.28 1.22 2.30
CA ASP A 81 -4.00 0.92 3.53
C ASP A 81 -5.51 0.79 3.29
N GLY A 82 -6.27 0.47 4.34
CA GLY A 82 -7.72 0.57 4.37
C GLY A 82 -8.20 2.02 4.47
N MET A 83 -9.41 2.28 3.99
CA MET A 83 -10.02 3.60 4.14
C MET A 83 -10.40 3.86 5.60
N ILE A 84 -10.16 5.09 6.02
CA ILE A 84 -10.53 5.60 7.34
C ILE A 84 -11.41 6.83 7.12
N PHE A 85 -12.49 6.94 7.88
CA PHE A 85 -13.41 8.06 7.78
C PHE A 85 -13.63 8.70 9.14
N ASN A 86 -13.22 9.96 9.26
CA ASN A 86 -13.52 10.80 10.44
C ASN A 86 -14.81 11.61 10.20
N HIS A 87 -14.98 12.14 8.99
CA HIS A 87 -16.15 12.88 8.53
C HIS A 87 -16.62 12.34 7.16
N ASP A 88 -17.83 12.69 6.73
CA ASP A 88 -18.36 12.40 5.39
C ASP A 88 -18.34 10.93 4.93
N ARG A 89 -18.72 10.04 5.85
CA ARG A 89 -18.86 8.61 5.57
C ARG A 89 -19.90 8.34 4.49
N PRO A 90 -19.67 7.35 3.61
CA PRO A 90 -20.68 6.93 2.64
C PRO A 90 -21.90 6.39 3.39
N THR A 91 -23.05 7.02 3.15
CA THR A 91 -24.36 6.58 3.63
C THR A 91 -24.98 5.73 2.54
N CYS A 92 -24.92 4.40 2.70
CA CYS A 92 -25.38 3.50 1.66
C CYS A 92 -25.97 2.20 2.21
N LEU A 93 -26.90 1.65 1.44
CA LEU A 93 -27.50 0.34 1.63
C LEU A 93 -26.49 -0.74 1.20
N ASP A 94 -26.45 -1.85 1.93
CA ASP A 94 -25.65 -3.07 1.64
C ASP A 94 -24.12 -2.91 1.66
N CYS A 95 -23.60 -2.40 2.77
CA CYS A 95 -22.16 -2.36 2.99
C CYS A 95 -21.62 -3.67 3.61
N THR A 96 -21.58 -4.74 2.81
CA THR A 96 -21.00 -6.03 3.23
C THR A 96 -19.48 -6.04 3.06
N ASP A 97 -18.79 -6.68 3.99
CA ASP A 97 -17.33 -6.91 3.95
C ASP A 97 -16.43 -5.65 3.93
N CYS A 98 -17.00 -4.46 4.09
CA CYS A 98 -16.26 -3.21 4.26
C CYS A 98 -16.82 -2.39 5.43
N GLY A 99 -16.79 -3.01 6.61
CA GLY A 99 -17.14 -2.35 7.89
C GLY A 99 -18.59 -2.51 8.32
N GLY A 100 -19.44 -3.12 7.49
CA GLY A 100 -20.84 -3.37 7.82
C GLY A 100 -21.69 -2.09 7.78
N PRO A 101 -22.96 -2.18 8.20
CA PRO A 101 -23.91 -1.06 8.13
C PRO A 101 -23.56 0.11 9.06
N SER A 102 -22.82 -0.11 10.15
CA SER A 102 -22.48 0.95 11.12
C SER A 102 -21.24 1.76 10.76
N ARG A 103 -20.31 1.15 10.02
CA ARG A 103 -18.97 1.68 9.72
C ARG A 103 -18.60 1.48 8.25
N CYS A 104 -19.58 1.64 7.36
CA CYS A 104 -19.38 1.42 5.94
C CYS A 104 -18.18 2.22 5.40
N GLY A 105 -17.35 1.54 4.62
CA GLY A 105 -16.11 2.08 4.08
C GLY A 105 -14.88 1.76 4.93
N MET A 106 -15.04 1.39 6.20
CA MET A 106 -13.89 1.01 7.05
C MET A 106 -13.61 -0.49 6.96
N GLY A 107 -12.35 -0.88 6.74
CA GLY A 107 -11.95 -2.30 6.64
C GLY A 107 -11.85 -2.86 5.22
N CYS A 108 -12.08 -2.02 4.20
CA CYS A 108 -11.64 -2.27 2.84
C CYS A 108 -10.83 -1.08 2.32
N SER A 109 -10.20 -1.23 1.16
CA SER A 109 -9.38 -0.17 0.54
C SER A 109 -10.06 0.47 -0.65
N ALA A 110 -11.13 -0.13 -1.18
CA ALA A 110 -11.92 0.49 -2.22
C ALA A 110 -13.39 0.07 -2.17
N LEU A 111 -14.26 1.06 -2.32
CA LEU A 111 -15.71 0.96 -2.25
C LEU A 111 -16.32 1.81 -3.36
N VAL A 112 -17.32 1.27 -4.03
CA VAL A 112 -18.10 2.00 -5.01
C VAL A 112 -19.49 2.26 -4.49
N THR A 113 -19.96 3.49 -4.66
CA THR A 113 -21.34 3.91 -4.38
C THR A 113 -22.04 4.23 -5.69
N ASN A 114 -23.18 3.58 -5.95
CA ASN A 114 -24.03 3.87 -7.10
C ASN A 114 -25.35 4.48 -6.61
N SER A 115 -25.85 5.51 -7.29
CA SER A 115 -27.20 6.03 -7.04
C SER A 115 -28.22 5.28 -7.89
N ILE A 116 -29.14 4.55 -7.25
CA ILE A 116 -30.20 3.79 -7.90
C ILE A 116 -31.53 4.22 -7.29
N GLY A 117 -32.40 4.86 -8.08
CA GLY A 117 -33.74 5.26 -7.61
C GLY A 117 -33.73 6.25 -6.43
N GLY A 118 -32.68 7.07 -6.30
CA GLY A 118 -32.51 8.03 -5.20
C GLY A 118 -31.81 7.49 -3.95
N TYR A 119 -31.48 6.20 -3.92
CA TYR A 119 -30.73 5.57 -2.84
C TYR A 119 -29.30 5.24 -3.26
N HIS A 120 -28.37 5.37 -2.33
CA HIS A 120 -26.98 5.00 -2.53
C HIS A 120 -26.77 3.53 -2.14
N VAL A 121 -26.34 2.70 -3.10
CA VAL A 121 -25.97 1.30 -2.87
C VAL A 121 -24.46 1.17 -2.92
N CYS A 122 -23.89 0.54 -1.91
CA CYS A 122 -22.45 0.34 -1.81
C CYS A 122 -22.04 -1.06 -2.24
N ARG A 123 -20.85 -1.16 -2.82
CA ARG A 123 -20.21 -2.43 -3.14
C ARG A 123 -18.71 -2.33 -2.90
N THR A 124 -18.20 -3.27 -2.14
CA THR A 124 -16.75 -3.44 -1.92
C THR A 124 -16.09 -3.91 -3.21
N VAL A 125 -15.02 -3.23 -3.64
CA VAL A 125 -14.30 -3.55 -4.89
C VAL A 125 -12.81 -3.78 -4.69
N GLY A 126 -12.27 -3.54 -3.49
CA GLY A 126 -10.85 -3.75 -3.22
C GLY A 126 -10.48 -3.81 -1.75
N PHE A 127 -9.48 -4.64 -1.43
CA PHE A 127 -8.87 -4.75 -0.09
C PHE A 127 -7.36 -4.48 -0.15
N ALA A 128 -6.79 -3.90 0.92
CA ALA A 128 -5.34 -3.67 1.03
C ALA A 128 -4.54 -4.95 0.86
N THR A 129 -5.03 -6.06 1.41
CA THR A 129 -4.41 -7.39 1.32
C THR A 129 -4.44 -8.00 -0.08
N SER A 130 -5.27 -7.48 -0.99
CA SER A 130 -5.36 -7.89 -2.39
C SER A 130 -4.62 -6.95 -3.34
N MET A 131 -3.91 -5.96 -2.77
CA MET A 131 -3.25 -4.91 -3.52
C MET A 131 -2.01 -5.48 -4.22
N SER A 132 -1.84 -5.09 -5.48
CA SER A 132 -0.63 -5.37 -6.26
C SER A 132 -0.22 -4.12 -7.00
N ILE A 133 1.08 -3.98 -7.24
CA ILE A 133 1.67 -2.84 -7.93
C ILE A 133 2.35 -3.34 -9.19
N ASN A 134 2.10 -2.68 -10.31
CA ASN A 134 2.73 -2.94 -11.59
C ASN A 134 3.19 -1.62 -12.23
N LEU A 135 4.03 -1.69 -13.26
CA LEU A 135 4.34 -0.51 -14.07
C LEU A 135 3.13 -0.11 -14.92
N ILE A 136 2.93 1.19 -15.11
CA ILE A 136 1.97 1.70 -16.11
C ILE A 136 2.42 1.31 -17.53
N ASP A 137 3.71 1.46 -17.79
CA ASP A 137 4.34 1.11 -19.06
C ASP A 137 5.70 0.46 -18.79
N THR A 138 5.85 -0.80 -19.20
CA THR A 138 7.09 -1.56 -19.03
C THR A 138 8.26 -0.99 -19.81
N ARG A 139 8.00 -0.23 -20.89
CA ARG A 139 9.04 0.45 -21.68
C ARG A 139 9.43 1.80 -21.10
N ARG A 140 8.60 2.36 -20.22
CA ARG A 140 8.82 3.67 -19.58
C ARG A 140 8.56 3.59 -18.07
N PRO A 141 9.44 2.93 -17.30
CA PRO A 141 9.26 2.80 -15.85
C PRO A 141 9.09 4.16 -15.15
N HIS A 142 9.82 5.18 -15.59
CA HIS A 142 9.75 6.54 -15.04
C HIS A 142 8.36 7.20 -15.08
N MET A 143 7.41 6.69 -15.87
CA MET A 143 6.05 7.24 -15.95
C MET A 143 5.25 7.03 -14.65
N GLY A 144 5.55 5.97 -13.90
CA GLY A 144 4.87 5.64 -12.65
C GLY A 144 4.31 4.22 -12.61
N VAL A 145 3.42 3.97 -11.65
CA VAL A 145 2.91 2.64 -11.33
C VAL A 145 1.38 2.60 -11.32
N VAL A 146 0.82 1.43 -11.60
CA VAL A 146 -0.59 1.14 -11.42
C VAL A 146 -0.77 0.24 -10.21
N VAL A 147 -1.62 0.69 -9.28
CA VAL A 147 -2.02 -0.06 -8.10
C VAL A 147 -3.36 -0.73 -8.39
N VAL A 148 -3.40 -2.05 -8.33
CA VAL A 148 -4.60 -2.85 -8.56
C VAL A 148 -5.05 -3.47 -7.26
N MET A 149 -6.31 -3.27 -6.91
CA MET A 149 -6.97 -3.93 -5.77
C MET A 149 -8.16 -4.71 -6.29
N SER A 150 -8.53 -5.79 -5.60
CA SER A 150 -9.65 -6.64 -6.01
C SER A 150 -10.52 -7.04 -4.83
N ASN A 151 -11.79 -7.33 -5.11
CA ASN A 151 -12.66 -8.00 -4.16
C ASN A 151 -12.32 -9.50 -4.14
N ARG A 152 -12.50 -10.13 -2.98
CA ARG A 152 -12.35 -11.58 -2.76
C ARG A 152 -13.63 -12.36 -3.11
N SER A 153 -14.66 -11.71 -3.64
CA SER A 153 -15.95 -12.34 -3.90
C SER A 153 -15.85 -13.39 -5.01
N PRO A 154 -16.27 -14.65 -4.77
CA PRO A 154 -16.19 -15.73 -5.75
C PRO A 154 -17.17 -15.58 -6.93
N MET A 155 -18.17 -14.69 -6.82
CA MET A 155 -19.20 -14.52 -7.84
C MET A 155 -18.87 -13.43 -8.87
N TYR A 156 -18.16 -12.38 -8.44
CA TYR A 156 -17.71 -11.30 -9.32
C TYR A 156 -16.36 -10.76 -8.83
N ASN A 157 -15.31 -10.94 -9.64
CA ASN A 157 -13.97 -10.40 -9.38
C ASN A 157 -13.92 -8.92 -9.78
N CYS A 158 -14.58 -8.08 -8.99
CA CYS A 158 -14.50 -6.64 -9.19
C CYS A 158 -13.11 -6.15 -8.79
N SER A 159 -12.58 -5.21 -9.56
CA SER A 159 -11.25 -4.66 -9.34
C SER A 159 -11.25 -3.16 -9.53
N VAL A 160 -10.30 -2.51 -8.87
CA VAL A 160 -9.99 -1.11 -9.08
C VAL A 160 -8.53 -0.98 -9.48
N SER A 161 -8.27 -0.16 -10.49
CA SER A 161 -6.93 0.15 -10.99
C SER A 161 -6.68 1.64 -10.86
N VAL A 162 -5.70 2.01 -10.05
CA VAL A 162 -5.34 3.41 -9.80
C VAL A 162 -3.97 3.65 -10.39
N SER A 163 -3.89 4.47 -11.43
CA SER A 163 -2.62 4.88 -12.02
C SER A 163 -2.04 6.05 -11.23
N VAL A 164 -0.88 5.84 -10.61
CA VAL A 164 -0.12 6.87 -9.89
C VAL A 164 0.97 7.38 -10.83
N LEU A 165 0.70 8.49 -11.50
CA LEU A 165 1.61 9.15 -12.41
C LEU A 165 2.72 9.87 -11.63
N CYS A 166 3.95 9.73 -12.10
CA CYS A 166 5.09 10.47 -11.56
C CYS A 166 4.97 11.96 -11.90
N ASP A 167 4.81 12.79 -10.87
CA ASP A 167 4.90 14.24 -10.95
C ASP A 167 5.73 14.75 -9.77
N LEU A 168 6.89 15.34 -10.05
CA LEU A 168 7.80 15.85 -9.02
C LEU A 168 7.36 17.21 -8.44
N VAL A 169 6.47 17.92 -9.14
CA VAL A 169 6.12 19.31 -8.85
C VAL A 169 4.86 19.39 -8.00
N GLY A 170 3.82 18.64 -8.39
CA GLY A 170 2.48 18.79 -7.83
C GLY A 170 1.85 17.48 -7.38
N VAL A 171 0.81 17.62 -6.56
CA VAL A 171 -0.15 16.56 -6.27
C VAL A 171 -1.46 16.91 -6.92
N GLN A 172 -1.96 15.98 -7.73
CA GLN A 172 -3.25 16.09 -8.38
C GLN A 172 -4.06 14.85 -8.01
N GLY A 173 -5.13 15.06 -7.24
CA GLY A 173 -6.05 13.99 -6.86
C GLY A 173 -6.78 13.38 -8.07
N PRO A 174 -7.56 12.31 -7.85
CA PRO A 174 -8.25 11.63 -8.95
C PRO A 174 -9.32 12.51 -9.60
N GLN A 175 -9.25 12.64 -10.93
CA GLN A 175 -10.17 13.50 -11.69
C GLN A 175 -11.16 12.73 -12.55
N THR A 176 -10.73 11.59 -13.10
CA THR A 176 -11.52 10.78 -14.02
C THR A 176 -11.87 9.44 -13.39
N LEU A 177 -13.09 8.96 -13.66
CA LEU A 177 -13.53 7.63 -13.28
C LEU A 177 -14.02 6.91 -14.53
N GLU A 178 -13.32 5.85 -14.89
CA GLU A 178 -13.66 5.00 -16.02
C GLU A 178 -14.17 3.65 -15.52
N LYS A 179 -15.23 3.15 -16.13
CA LYS A 179 -15.73 1.80 -15.87
C LYS A 179 -15.12 0.83 -16.87
N VAL A 180 -14.45 -0.20 -16.36
CA VAL A 180 -13.75 -1.21 -17.14
C VAL A 180 -14.50 -2.54 -17.02
N GLY A 181 -15.09 -3.00 -18.12
CA GLY A 181 -15.88 -4.23 -18.14
C GLY A 181 -17.15 -4.15 -17.27
N ILE A 182 -17.47 -5.23 -16.57
CA ILE A 182 -18.74 -5.36 -15.83
C ILE A 182 -18.69 -4.61 -14.49
N CYS A 183 -17.62 -4.81 -13.71
CA CYS A 183 -17.44 -4.17 -12.40
C CYS A 183 -15.98 -3.80 -12.07
N GLY A 184 -15.17 -3.56 -13.11
CA GLY A 184 -13.86 -2.93 -12.96
C GLY A 184 -13.97 -1.41 -12.99
N TYR A 185 -13.09 -0.72 -12.26
CA TYR A 185 -13.00 0.73 -12.25
C TYR A 185 -11.55 1.16 -12.41
N ALA A 186 -11.32 2.21 -13.19
CA ALA A 186 -10.01 2.80 -13.39
C ALA A 186 -10.03 4.30 -13.09
N THR A 187 -8.97 4.78 -12.46
CA THR A 187 -8.74 6.20 -12.22
C THR A 187 -7.25 6.50 -12.21
N GLN A 188 -6.91 7.78 -12.23
CA GLN A 188 -5.54 8.25 -12.27
C GLN A 188 -5.35 9.43 -11.32
N LEU A 189 -4.19 9.50 -10.69
CA LEU A 189 -3.75 10.63 -9.87
C LEU A 189 -2.25 10.86 -10.10
N SER A 190 -1.79 12.08 -9.86
CA SER A 190 -0.37 12.45 -9.98
C SER A 190 0.22 12.71 -8.61
N HIS A 191 1.36 12.08 -8.32
CA HIS A 191 2.01 12.20 -7.01
C HIS A 191 3.53 12.00 -7.11
N PRO A 192 4.37 12.73 -6.33
CA PRO A 192 5.82 12.52 -6.30
C PRO A 192 6.24 11.11 -5.89
N SER A 193 5.47 10.45 -5.02
CA SER A 193 5.72 9.04 -4.64
C SER A 193 5.55 8.05 -5.80
N GLY A 194 4.86 8.45 -6.88
CA GLY A 194 4.80 7.66 -8.11
C GLY A 194 6.12 7.63 -8.88
N CYS A 195 7.07 8.49 -8.54
CA CYS A 195 8.38 8.54 -9.18
C CYS A 195 9.33 7.51 -8.58
N ALA A 196 9.94 6.68 -9.43
CA ALA A 196 10.95 5.73 -8.99
C ALA A 196 12.25 6.42 -8.55
N ARG A 197 12.82 5.91 -7.46
CA ARG A 197 14.23 6.12 -7.13
C ARG A 197 15.07 5.19 -7.99
N ILE A 198 15.96 5.76 -8.79
CA ILE A 198 16.80 5.02 -9.73
C ILE A 198 18.18 4.85 -9.11
N VAL A 199 18.63 3.61 -8.98
CA VAL A 199 20.01 3.29 -8.61
C VAL A 199 20.64 2.42 -9.70
N SER A 200 21.90 2.64 -10.01
CA SER A 200 22.64 1.77 -10.94
C SER A 200 22.73 0.36 -10.35
N ALA A 201 22.26 -0.65 -11.07
CA ALA A 201 22.34 -2.05 -10.63
C ALA A 201 23.75 -2.64 -10.80
N HIS A 202 24.72 -1.85 -11.30
CA HIS A 202 26.09 -2.28 -11.55
C HIS A 202 26.93 -2.31 -10.26
N GLY A 203 26.98 -3.47 -9.63
CA GLY A 203 27.99 -3.82 -8.64
C GLY A 203 29.31 -4.22 -9.31
N ASN A 204 30.15 -3.25 -9.69
CA ASN A 204 31.58 -3.50 -9.82
C ASN A 204 32.26 -3.18 -8.49
N GLY A 205 32.23 -4.15 -7.58
CA GLY A 205 32.99 -4.15 -6.33
C GLY A 205 34.23 -5.05 -6.42
N TRP A 206 35.22 -4.64 -7.22
CA TRP A 206 36.61 -5.01 -6.97
C TRP A 206 37.24 -3.92 -6.11
N GLY A 207 37.70 -4.26 -4.90
CA GLY A 207 38.73 -3.47 -4.19
C GLY A 207 38.46 -3.11 -2.73
N TRP A 208 38.72 -4.04 -1.80
CA TRP A 208 39.22 -3.76 -0.43
C TRP A 208 39.69 -5.04 0.30
N PHE A 209 40.66 -5.74 -0.30
CA PHE A 209 41.54 -6.69 0.42
C PHE A 209 43.00 -6.36 0.05
N GLY A 210 43.44 -5.15 0.41
CA GLY A 210 44.81 -4.69 0.22
C GLY A 210 45.28 -3.94 1.45
N GLY A 211 45.88 -4.66 2.41
CA GLY A 211 46.54 -4.07 3.57
C GLY A 211 46.47 -4.94 4.82
N ILE A 212 47.32 -5.97 4.90
CA ILE A 212 48.19 -6.32 6.04
C ILE A 212 49.23 -7.30 5.47
N MET A 213 50.33 -6.76 4.98
CA MET A 213 51.61 -7.46 4.87
C MET A 213 52.64 -6.49 5.47
N THR A 214 52.70 -6.48 6.80
CA THR A 214 53.73 -5.73 7.54
C THR A 214 54.45 -6.72 8.45
N LEU A 215 55.59 -7.19 7.94
CA LEU A 215 56.88 -7.28 8.64
C LEU A 215 56.82 -7.67 10.13
N TYR A 216 56.94 -8.96 10.43
CA TYR A 216 57.81 -9.36 11.54
C TYR A 216 59.24 -9.42 11.00
N GLY A 217 59.94 -8.30 11.15
CA GLY A 217 61.38 -8.23 10.95
C GLY A 217 62.10 -8.99 12.07
N PHE A 218 62.98 -9.90 11.66
CA PHE A 218 64.09 -10.35 12.48
C PHE A 218 64.97 -9.17 12.89
N HIS A 219 65.38 -9.10 14.16
CA HIS A 219 66.66 -8.48 14.52
C HIS A 219 67.19 -9.07 15.85
N PHE A 220 68.33 -9.78 15.71
CA PHE A 220 69.36 -10.20 16.68
C PHE A 220 68.98 -11.08 17.88
#